data_AF-X1Z7A8-F1
#
_entry.id   AF-X1Z7A8-F1
#
_cell.length_a   1.000
_cell.length_b   1.000
_cell.length_c   1.000
_cell.angle_alpha   90.00
_cell.angle_beta   90.00
_cell.angle_gamma   90.00
#
_symmetry.space_group_name_H-M   'P 1'
#
loop_
_entity.id
_entity.type
_entity.pdbx_description
1 polymer ?
#
loop_
_entity_poly.entity_id
_entity_poly.type
_entity_poly.pdbx_seq_one_letter_code
_entity_poly.pdbx_strand_id
1 'polypeptide(L)'
;MGNVNTGTYSYQAYVKEPENHPDLSKGPTFDPMLGFPNGRKERVMKVSESEMEAAGISHEYRDYCAHLLIDFYKCRKDKWPMAALCNHERHAWDKCQADDFHLRMREFERERRLKARQNRKEAMKLEEQTIE
;
A
#
# COMPACT_ATOMS: atom_id res chain seq x y z
N MET A 1 10.12 -4.38 -15.83
CA MET A 1 10.52 -2.97 -15.63
C MET A 1 9.41 -2.08 -16.18
N GLY A 2 8.44 -1.74 -15.34
CA GLY A 2 7.38 -0.81 -15.73
C GLY A 2 7.83 0.61 -15.42
N ASN A 3 8.01 1.44 -16.45
CA ASN A 3 8.22 2.87 -16.27
C ASN A 3 6.93 3.49 -15.73
N VAL A 4 6.81 3.59 -14.40
CA VAL A 4 5.83 4.50 -13.81
C VAL A 4 6.40 5.89 -14.04
N ASN A 5 5.92 6.55 -15.09
CA ASN A 5 6.39 7.85 -15.52
C ASN A 5 5.98 8.88 -14.45
N THR A 6 6.80 9.05 -13.41
CA THR A 6 6.48 9.83 -12.20
C THR A 6 6.09 11.28 -12.51
N GLY A 7 6.59 11.83 -13.63
CA GLY A 7 6.22 13.15 -14.12
C GLY A 7 4.77 13.32 -14.57
N THR A 8 4.08 12.24 -14.96
CA THR A 8 2.65 12.35 -15.35
C THR A 8 1.74 12.47 -14.13
N TYR A 9 2.14 11.85 -13.03
CA TYR A 9 1.34 11.81 -11.82
C TYR A 9 1.36 13.14 -11.06
N SER A 10 2.55 13.74 -10.87
CA SER A 10 2.66 15.09 -10.29
C SER A 10 1.95 16.14 -11.17
N TYR A 11 2.09 16.04 -12.48
CA TYR A 11 1.36 16.91 -13.41
C TYR A 11 -0.16 16.75 -13.27
N GLN A 12 -0.66 15.51 -13.14
CA GLN A 12 -2.08 15.27 -12.89
C GLN A 12 -2.54 15.85 -11.54
N ALA A 13 -1.73 15.67 -10.50
CA ALA A 13 -2.03 16.12 -9.14
C ALA A 13 -2.06 17.64 -8.98
N TYR A 14 -1.15 18.35 -9.64
CA TYR A 14 -0.99 19.80 -9.46
C TYR A 14 -1.61 20.64 -10.58
N VAL A 15 -1.69 20.13 -11.80
CA VAL A 15 -2.09 20.92 -12.98
C VAL A 15 -3.41 20.46 -13.56
N LYS A 16 -3.53 19.16 -13.87
CA LYS A 16 -4.65 18.70 -14.70
C LYS A 16 -5.95 18.52 -13.91
N GLU A 17 -5.89 17.75 -12.83
CA GLU A 17 -7.08 17.27 -12.10
C GLU A 17 -6.80 17.18 -10.59
N PRO A 18 -6.51 18.31 -9.91
CA PRO A 18 -6.13 18.31 -8.49
C PRO A 18 -7.24 17.76 -7.58
N GLU A 19 -8.51 17.98 -7.92
CA GLU A 19 -9.66 17.56 -7.12
C GLU A 19 -9.78 16.03 -7.02
N ASN A 20 -9.47 15.32 -8.10
CA ASN A 20 -9.56 13.86 -8.17
C ASN A 20 -8.42 13.19 -7.39
N HIS A 21 -7.37 13.93 -7.07
CA HIS A 21 -6.17 13.38 -6.48
C HIS A 21 -6.34 13.20 -4.96
N PRO A 22 -6.04 12.02 -4.39
CA PRO A 22 -6.08 11.85 -2.94
C PRO A 22 -4.89 12.53 -2.27
N ASP A 23 -5.11 13.03 -1.06
CA ASP A 23 -4.09 13.70 -0.26
C ASP A 23 -3.26 12.64 0.47
N LEU A 24 -1.95 12.62 0.22
CA LEU A 24 -1.04 11.64 0.81
C LEU A 24 -0.92 11.80 2.33
N SER A 25 -1.17 12.99 2.89
CA SER A 25 -1.02 13.25 4.32
C SER A 25 -2.26 12.91 5.13
N LYS A 26 -3.46 12.98 4.54
CA LYS A 26 -4.73 12.87 5.27
C LYS A 26 -5.28 11.44 5.36
N GLY A 27 -4.62 10.48 4.70
CA GLY A 27 -5.07 9.09 4.65
C GLY A 27 -6.32 8.89 3.77
N PRO A 28 -6.92 7.69 3.79
CA PRO A 28 -8.11 7.38 3.00
C PRO A 28 -9.32 8.17 3.51
N THR A 29 -10.07 8.78 2.59
CA THR A 29 -11.26 9.60 2.91
C THR A 29 -12.55 8.76 2.88
N PHE A 30 -12.60 7.72 2.04
CA PHE A 30 -13.78 6.88 1.91
C PHE A 30 -13.78 5.68 2.88
N ASP A 31 -14.98 5.25 3.28
CA ASP A 31 -15.17 4.03 4.06
C ASP A 31 -14.47 2.82 3.38
N PRO A 32 -13.60 2.07 4.09
CA PRO A 32 -12.98 0.85 3.57
C PRO A 32 -13.95 -0.20 3.02
N MET A 33 -15.18 -0.25 3.52
CA MET A 33 -16.19 -1.24 3.11
C MET A 33 -16.96 -0.82 1.85
N LEU A 34 -16.86 0.45 1.44
CA LEU A 34 -17.54 0.96 0.25
C LEU A 34 -17.07 0.23 -1.02
N GLY A 35 -18.00 -0.46 -1.68
CA GLY A 35 -17.76 -1.21 -2.91
C GLY A 35 -17.41 -2.69 -2.72
N PHE A 36 -17.45 -3.20 -1.48
CA PHE A 36 -17.21 -4.62 -1.17
C PHE A 36 -18.47 -5.27 -0.59
N PRO A 37 -19.34 -5.90 -1.43
CA PRO A 37 -20.63 -6.43 -0.97
C PRO A 37 -20.49 -7.58 0.05
N ASN A 38 -19.41 -8.36 -0.06
CA ASN A 38 -19.11 -9.49 0.84
C ASN A 38 -18.07 -9.13 1.92
N GLY A 39 -17.76 -7.84 2.09
CA GLY A 39 -16.73 -7.35 3.00
C GLY A 39 -15.29 -7.53 2.51
N ARG A 40 -14.35 -6.89 3.23
CA ARG A 40 -12.90 -6.94 2.95
C ARG A 40 -12.24 -7.97 3.85
N LYS A 41 -11.34 -8.78 3.28
CA LYS A 41 -10.50 -9.68 4.09
C LYS A 41 -9.49 -8.88 4.90
N GLU A 42 -9.47 -9.08 6.21
CA GLU A 42 -8.50 -8.46 7.10
C GLU A 42 -7.09 -9.00 6.90
N ARG A 43 -6.10 -8.14 7.15
CA ARG A 43 -4.68 -8.51 7.12
C ARG A 43 -4.31 -9.08 8.47
N VAL A 44 -3.88 -10.34 8.48
CA VAL A 44 -3.46 -11.01 9.72
C VAL A 44 -1.95 -10.88 9.86
N MET A 45 -1.51 -10.32 10.98
CA MET A 45 -0.09 -10.32 11.35
C MET A 45 0.29 -11.70 11.88
N LYS A 46 1.38 -12.27 11.35
CA LYS A 46 1.81 -13.65 11.68
C LYS A 46 2.76 -13.75 12.88
N VAL A 47 3.28 -12.62 13.35
CA VAL A 47 4.33 -12.54 14.38
C VAL A 47 3.84 -11.66 15.51
N SER A 48 4.18 -12.01 16.75
CA SER A 48 3.92 -11.17 17.91
C SER A 48 4.92 -10.01 18.02
N GLU A 49 4.54 -8.93 18.70
CA GLU A 49 5.43 -7.78 18.90
C GLU A 49 6.71 -8.14 19.67
N SER A 50 6.59 -8.98 20.71
CA SER A 50 7.72 -9.47 21.50
C SER A 50 8.74 -10.26 20.67
N GLU A 51 8.29 -11.01 19.67
CA GLU A 51 9.19 -11.75 18.78
C GLU A 51 9.96 -10.81 17.84
N MET A 52 9.32 -9.74 17.37
CA MET A 52 9.99 -8.72 16.54
C MET A 52 11.04 -7.93 17.33
N GLU A 53 10.76 -7.66 18.61
CA GLU A 53 11.72 -7.04 19.52
C GLU A 53 12.91 -7.95 19.82
N ALA A 54 12.66 -9.22 20.11
CA ALA A 54 13.71 -10.21 20.34
C ALA A 54 14.61 -10.41 19.12
N ALA A 55 14.05 -10.26 17.91
CA ALA A 55 14.81 -10.31 16.66
C ALA A 55 15.58 -9.00 16.35
N GLY A 56 15.42 -7.94 17.14
CA GLY A 56 16.11 -6.66 16.94
C GLY A 56 15.67 -5.91 15.68
N ILE A 57 14.41 -6.04 15.27
CA ILE A 57 13.89 -5.39 14.05
C ILE A 57 13.59 -3.91 14.34
N SER A 58 14.11 -3.02 13.48
CA SER A 58 13.79 -1.58 13.51
C SER A 58 12.31 -1.34 13.23
N HIS A 59 11.72 -0.30 13.84
CA HIS A 59 10.29 0.01 13.71
C HIS A 59 9.81 0.14 12.26
N GLU A 60 10.65 0.62 11.35
CA GLU A 60 10.32 0.75 9.92
C GLU A 60 10.02 -0.58 9.23
N TYR A 61 10.62 -1.68 9.72
CA TYR A 61 10.47 -3.02 9.15
C TYR A 61 9.53 -3.92 9.95
N ARG A 62 8.81 -3.36 10.94
CA ARG A 62 7.79 -4.09 11.72
C ARG A 62 6.43 -4.07 11.01
N ASP A 63 6.42 -4.56 9.79
CA ASP A 63 5.22 -4.66 8.94
C ASP A 63 4.63 -6.08 8.92
N TYR A 64 3.59 -6.30 8.12
CA TYR A 64 2.99 -7.63 7.96
C TYR A 64 3.95 -8.67 7.36
N CYS A 65 5.06 -8.24 6.77
CA CYS A 65 6.08 -9.09 6.15
C CYS A 65 7.23 -9.45 7.12
N ALA A 66 7.21 -8.96 8.37
CA ALA A 66 8.27 -9.17 9.36
C ALA A 66 8.62 -10.65 9.63
N HIS A 67 7.67 -11.57 9.50
CA HIS A 67 7.93 -13.02 9.63
C HIS A 67 9.06 -13.51 8.71
N LEU A 68 9.06 -13.06 7.45
CA LEU A 68 10.09 -13.47 6.47
C LEU A 68 11.44 -12.80 6.76
N LEU A 69 11.41 -11.59 7.33
CA LEU A 69 12.63 -10.89 7.72
C LEU A 69 13.34 -11.59 8.88
N ILE A 70 12.58 -12.09 9.86
CA ILE A 70 13.10 -12.91 10.96
C ILE A 70 13.80 -14.16 10.40
N ASP A 71 13.18 -14.85 9.44
CA ASP A 71 13.76 -16.06 8.84
C ASP A 71 15.03 -15.76 8.02
N PHE A 72 15.06 -14.62 7.32
CA PHE A 72 16.28 -14.14 6.68
C PHE A 72 17.40 -13.84 7.70
N TYR A 73 17.09 -13.21 8.83
CA TYR A 73 18.08 -12.94 9.88
C TYR A 73 18.61 -14.21 10.53
N LYS A 74 17.76 -15.22 10.76
CA LYS A 74 18.19 -16.55 11.21
C LYS A 74 19.16 -17.18 10.22
N CYS A 75 18.79 -17.25 8.93
CA CYS A 75 19.66 -17.81 7.89
C CYS A 75 21.02 -17.11 7.84
N ARG A 76 21.03 -15.78 7.95
CA ARG A 76 22.26 -14.97 7.93
C ARG A 76 23.15 -15.24 9.14
N LYS A 77 22.57 -15.48 10.32
CA LYS A 77 23.29 -15.83 11.54
C LYS A 77 23.91 -17.24 11.43
N ASP A 78 23.15 -18.19 10.90
CA ASP A 78 23.57 -19.60 10.81
C ASP A 78 24.67 -19.83 9.77
N LYS A 79 24.63 -19.08 8.64
CA LYS A 79 25.57 -19.25 7.52
C LYS A 79 26.70 -18.23 7.49
N TRP A 80 26.92 -17.48 8.58
CA TRP A 80 28.03 -16.51 8.65
C TRP A 80 29.38 -17.24 8.57
N PRO A 81 30.35 -16.81 7.71
CA PRO A 81 30.45 -15.54 6.97
C PRO A 81 29.83 -15.55 5.56
N MET A 82 29.40 -16.70 5.04
CA MET A 82 28.84 -16.84 3.68
C MET A 82 27.35 -16.49 3.60
N ALA A 83 27.00 -15.26 3.98
CA ALA A 83 25.62 -14.76 3.97
C ALA A 83 24.96 -14.75 2.57
N ALA A 84 25.74 -14.81 1.49
CA ALA A 84 25.24 -14.89 0.12
C ALA A 84 24.39 -16.14 -0.17
N LEU A 85 24.50 -17.20 0.65
CA LEU A 85 23.71 -18.42 0.50
C LEU A 85 22.24 -18.28 0.94
N CYS A 86 21.83 -17.11 1.46
CA CYS A 86 20.47 -16.83 1.94
C CYS A 86 19.60 -16.07 0.92
N ASN A 87 19.90 -16.17 -0.38
CA ASN A 87 19.15 -15.45 -1.43
C ASN A 87 17.67 -15.83 -1.51
N HIS A 88 17.31 -17.09 -1.24
CA HIS A 88 15.91 -17.53 -1.27
C HIS A 88 15.06 -16.83 -0.21
N GLU A 89 15.55 -16.77 1.03
CA GLU A 89 14.86 -16.08 2.13
C GLU A 89 14.77 -14.58 1.87
N ARG A 90 15.84 -13.97 1.35
CA ARG A 90 15.82 -12.55 0.96
C ARG A 90 14.76 -12.29 -0.10
N HIS A 91 14.73 -13.11 -1.16
CA HIS A 91 13.76 -12.95 -2.24
C HIS A 91 12.32 -13.19 -1.77
N ALA A 92 12.08 -14.09 -0.80
CA ALA A 92 10.77 -14.28 -0.21
C ALA A 92 10.30 -13.01 0.51
N TRP A 93 11.16 -12.39 1.31
CA TRP A 93 10.88 -11.12 1.96
C TRP A 93 10.66 -9.99 0.95
N ASP A 94 11.54 -9.83 -0.05
CA ASP A 94 11.43 -8.81 -1.10
C ASP A 94 10.10 -8.93 -1.87
N LYS A 95 9.67 -10.15 -2.17
CA LYS A 95 8.39 -10.42 -2.82
C LYS A 95 7.22 -9.96 -1.95
N CYS A 96 7.25 -10.26 -0.65
CA CYS A 96 6.21 -9.82 0.28
C CYS A 96 6.12 -8.29 0.33
N GLN A 97 7.27 -7.60 0.35
CA GLN A 97 7.32 -6.13 0.31
C GLN A 97 6.77 -5.56 -1.00
N ALA A 98 7.08 -6.19 -2.13
CA ALA A 98 6.52 -5.80 -3.42
C ALA A 98 4.99 -5.97 -3.45
N ASP A 99 4.47 -7.07 -2.88
CA ASP A 99 3.04 -7.32 -2.78
C ASP A 99 2.33 -6.31 -1.85
N ASP A 100 2.96 -5.91 -0.75
CA ASP A 100 2.47 -4.83 0.13
C ASP A 100 2.44 -3.48 -0.60
N PHE A 101 3.51 -3.16 -1.33
CA PHE A 101 3.56 -1.96 -2.16
C PHE A 101 2.44 -1.94 -3.19
N HIS A 102 2.19 -3.06 -3.88
CA HIS A 102 1.08 -3.18 -4.82
C HIS A 102 -0.28 -2.98 -4.15
N LEU A 103 -0.46 -3.45 -2.91
CA LEU A 103 -1.69 -3.20 -2.15
C LEU A 103 -1.90 -1.71 -1.91
N ARG A 104 -0.86 -1.00 -1.46
CA ARG A 104 -0.89 0.46 -1.22
C ARG A 104 -1.19 1.24 -2.51
N MET A 105 -0.63 0.80 -3.64
CA MET A 105 -0.93 1.40 -4.95
C MET A 105 -2.40 1.20 -5.36
N ARG A 106 -3.00 0.04 -5.06
CA ARG A 106 -4.42 -0.21 -5.31
C ARG A 106 -5.31 0.66 -4.42
N GLU A 107 -4.93 0.89 -3.17
CA GLU A 107 -5.65 1.79 -2.26
C GLU A 107 -5.60 3.23 -2.73
N PHE A 108 -4.43 3.67 -3.18
CA PHE A 108 -4.24 4.97 -3.79
C PHE A 108 -5.16 5.16 -5.03
N GLU A 109 -5.15 4.22 -5.97
CA GLU A 109 -5.99 4.30 -7.16
C GLU A 109 -7.49 4.22 -6.83
N ARG A 110 -7.86 3.43 -5.81
CA ARG A 110 -9.25 3.34 -5.33
C ARG A 110 -9.74 4.70 -4.89
N GLU A 111 -9.00 5.39 -4.02
CA GLU A 111 -9.37 6.72 -3.52
C GLU A 111 -9.51 7.71 -4.69
N ARG A 112 -8.56 7.72 -5.62
CA ARG A 112 -8.61 8.57 -6.82
C ARG A 112 -9.89 8.35 -7.64
N ARG A 113 -10.24 7.08 -7.90
CA ARG A 113 -11.43 6.73 -8.70
C ARG A 113 -12.73 7.05 -7.97
N LEU A 114 -12.75 6.91 -6.64
CA LEU A 114 -13.91 7.26 -5.82
C LEU A 114 -14.13 8.78 -5.80
N LYS A 115 -13.09 9.59 -5.65
CA LYS A 115 -13.18 11.06 -5.79
C LYS A 115 -13.70 11.46 -7.16
N ALA A 116 -13.12 10.92 -8.23
CA ALA A 116 -13.60 11.20 -9.59
C ALA A 116 -15.07 10.80 -9.80
N ARG A 117 -15.55 9.73 -9.14
CA ARG A 117 -16.96 9.35 -9.18
C ARG A 117 -17.83 10.32 -8.36
N GLN A 118 -17.35 10.78 -7.21
CA GLN A 118 -18.04 11.75 -6.37
C GLN A 118 -18.24 13.06 -7.12
N ASN A 119 -17.18 13.64 -7.69
CA ASN A 119 -17.24 14.90 -8.44
C ASN A 119 -18.20 14.78 -9.64
N ARG A 120 -18.21 13.64 -10.35
CA ARG A 120 -19.21 13.40 -11.42
C ARG A 120 -20.65 13.40 -10.90
N LYS A 121 -20.92 12.77 -9.76
CA LYS A 121 -22.26 12.76 -9.16
C LYS A 121 -22.68 14.14 -8.66
N GLU A 122 -21.74 14.91 -8.12
CA GLU A 122 -21.99 16.28 -7.69
C GLU A 122 -22.30 17.19 -8.87
N ALA A 123 -21.55 17.08 -9.97
CA ALA A 123 -21.86 17.78 -11.22
C ALA A 123 -23.26 17.45 -11.76
N MET A 124 -23.63 16.15 -11.81
CA MET A 124 -24.97 15.74 -12.23
C MET A 124 -26.08 16.32 -11.34
N LYS A 125 -25.88 16.32 -10.02
CA LYS A 125 -26.85 16.91 -9.07
C LYS A 125 -26.98 18.42 -9.23
N LEU A 126 -25.87 19.10 -9.51
CA LEU A 126 -25.89 20.54 -9.78
C LEU A 126 -26.63 20.84 -11.08
N GLU A 127 -26.42 20.04 -12.13
CA GLU A 127 -27.16 20.14 -13.39
C GLU A 127 -28.67 19.93 -13.16
N GLU A 128 -29.06 18.89 -12.41
CA GLU A 128 -30.46 18.65 -12.02
C GLU A 128 -31.06 19.85 -11.26
N GLN A 129 -30.32 20.43 -10.30
CA GLN A 129 -30.74 21.61 -9.53
C GLN A 129 -30.86 22.89 -10.37
N THR A 130 -30.15 23.00 -11.49
CA THR A 130 -30.24 24.16 -12.39
C THR A 130 -31.41 24.08 -13.38
N ILE A 131 -32.01 22.89 -13.52
CA ILE A 131 -33.14 22.63 -14.42
C ILE A 131 -34.48 22.83 -13.69
N GLU A 132 -34.49 22.66 -12.36
CA GLU A 132 -35.60 23.04 -11.46
C GLU A 132 -35.65 24.55 -11.20
#